data_AF-A0A6J8BHE5-F1
#
_entry.id   AF-A0A6J8BHE5-F1
#
_cell.length_a   1.000
_cell.length_b   1.000
_cell.length_c   1.000
_cell.angle_alpha   90.00
_cell.angle_beta   90.00
_cell.angle_gamma   90.00
#
_symmetry.space_group_name_H-M   'P 1'
#
loop_
_entity.id
_entity.type
_entity.pdbx_description
1 polymer ?
#
loop_
_entity_poly.entity_id
_entity_poly.type
_entity_poly.pdbx_seq_one_letter_code
_entity_poly.pdbx_strand_id
1 'polypeptide(L)'
;MDPIQKTALTKCNLYIKKNLTNIDRILDILLKEGCLLWDERIQFGSEKSSDDKCQNLLEILVRRGGICYKTFLDSLKTTGNEHIAKEIEDALSFRKGDDKQMSESGSEDEKDKTITDLRVRIDELTLELEDKNVKLKLLRDQQRRALDDLRKQREKNSEKDLTIKSLERKNHDLEKEINKLKNTIENIQKQLRRVEEEKKKTANEQLRAIQNLERKQEATQKTCEKLCENFTAFAKDFSKNFPLQAEVKVPNQKAQAIKDIQDEVQKPSPPKSLITDRDDGDWLPVILAMLRTGEQQEHLDDLN
;
A
#
# COMPACT_ATOMS: atom_id res chain seq x y z
N MET A 1 13.73 -30.18 42.93
CA MET A 1 13.47 -31.63 42.91
C MET A 1 14.67 -32.30 43.54
N ASP A 2 14.50 -33.37 44.31
CA ASP A 2 15.63 -34.05 44.95
C ASP A 2 16.58 -34.64 43.86
N PRO A 3 17.92 -34.52 43.97
CA PRO A 3 18.86 -35.21 43.09
C PRO A 3 18.56 -36.70 42.87
N ILE A 4 18.05 -37.38 43.90
CA ILE A 4 17.69 -38.80 43.83
C ILE A 4 16.49 -39.00 42.88
N GLN A 5 15.46 -38.17 43.02
CA GLN A 5 14.30 -38.15 42.11
C GLN A 5 14.71 -37.84 40.67
N LYS A 6 15.67 -36.92 40.48
CA LYS A 6 16.18 -36.57 39.14
C LYS A 6 16.91 -37.73 38.49
N THR A 7 17.70 -38.46 39.29
CA THR A 7 18.40 -39.65 38.84
C THR A 7 17.42 -40.77 38.47
N ALA A 8 16.39 -41.00 39.29
CA ALA A 8 15.35 -41.99 39.00
C ALA A 8 14.60 -41.67 37.70
N LEU A 9 14.13 -40.43 37.52
CA LEU A 9 13.46 -40.03 36.27
C LEU A 9 14.37 -40.18 35.04
N THR A 10 15.66 -39.87 35.18
CA THR A 10 16.62 -39.99 34.07
C THR A 10 16.84 -41.46 33.71
N LYS A 11 16.95 -42.36 34.69
CA LYS A 11 17.05 -43.81 34.47
C LYS A 11 15.80 -44.38 33.80
N CYS A 12 14.62 -43.94 34.24
CA CYS A 12 13.34 -44.42 33.70
C CYS A 12 12.91 -43.72 32.41
N ASN A 13 13.65 -42.73 31.88
CA ASN A 13 13.23 -41.90 30.75
C ASN A 13 12.83 -42.74 29.52
N LEU A 14 13.68 -43.69 29.12
CA LEU A 14 13.39 -44.58 27.97
C LEU A 14 12.16 -45.46 28.22
N TYR A 15 11.96 -45.92 29.46
CA TYR A 15 10.81 -46.74 29.82
C TYR A 15 9.52 -45.91 29.79
N ILE A 16 9.55 -44.69 30.31
CA ILE A 16 8.42 -43.75 30.29
C ILE A 16 8.02 -43.46 28.85
N LYS A 17 8.96 -43.07 27.97
CA LYS A 17 8.66 -42.74 26.57
C LYS A 17 7.92 -43.87 25.83
N LYS A 18 8.35 -45.11 26.04
CA LYS A 18 7.79 -46.28 25.35
C LYS A 18 6.42 -46.72 25.85
N ASN A 19 6.14 -46.53 27.14
CA ASN A 19 4.96 -47.11 27.78
C ASN A 19 3.90 -46.08 28.19
N LEU A 20 4.22 -44.78 28.13
CA LEU A 20 3.30 -43.73 28.56
C LEU A 20 2.13 -43.60 27.57
N THR A 21 0.96 -44.05 27.99
CA THR A 21 -0.28 -43.89 27.24
C THR A 21 -1.14 -42.77 27.85
N ASN A 22 -1.98 -42.13 27.03
CA ASN A 22 -2.90 -41.09 27.47
C ASN A 22 -2.22 -39.85 28.10
N ILE A 23 -1.12 -39.37 27.50
CA ILE A 23 -0.40 -38.15 27.91
C ILE A 23 -1.35 -36.97 28.15
N ASP A 24 -2.33 -36.75 27.27
CA ASP A 24 -3.21 -35.59 27.38
C ASP A 24 -4.01 -35.58 28.69
N ARG A 25 -4.44 -36.76 29.19
CA ARG A 25 -5.13 -36.88 30.48
C ARG A 25 -4.21 -36.58 31.66
N ILE A 26 -2.94 -36.98 31.57
CA ILE A 26 -1.92 -36.66 32.58
C ILE A 26 -1.67 -35.16 32.61
N LEU A 27 -1.54 -34.54 31.43
CA LEU A 27 -1.38 -33.09 31.30
C LEU A 27 -2.59 -32.33 31.85
N ASP A 28 -3.81 -32.85 31.71
CA ASP A 28 -5.03 -32.24 32.27
C ASP A 28 -5.00 -32.23 33.80
N ILE A 29 -4.59 -33.34 34.41
CA ILE A 29 -4.45 -33.45 35.87
C ILE A 29 -3.36 -32.50 36.36
N LEU A 30 -2.20 -32.49 35.72
CA LEU A 30 -1.09 -31.61 36.10
C LEU A 30 -1.43 -30.12 35.97
N LEU A 31 -2.24 -29.75 34.97
CA LEU A 31 -2.74 -28.39 34.80
C LEU A 31 -3.75 -28.03 35.90
N LYS A 32 -4.68 -28.94 36.22
CA LYS A 32 -5.67 -28.76 37.29
C LYS A 32 -5.02 -28.56 38.66
N GLU A 33 -3.94 -29.29 38.93
CA GLU A 33 -3.17 -29.22 40.18
C GLU A 33 -2.11 -28.09 40.18
N GLY A 34 -2.09 -27.23 39.15
CA GLY A 34 -1.19 -26.08 39.08
C GLY A 34 0.29 -26.42 38.87
N CYS A 35 0.60 -27.66 38.45
CA CYS A 35 1.96 -28.11 38.14
C CYS A 35 2.42 -27.66 36.74
N LEU A 36 1.48 -27.45 35.83
CA LEU A 36 1.70 -26.91 34.48
C LEU A 36 1.00 -25.56 34.33
N LEU A 37 1.61 -24.66 33.55
CA LEU A 37 0.95 -23.43 33.09
C LEU A 37 0.14 -23.70 31.82
N TRP A 38 -0.84 -22.83 31.56
CA TRP A 38 -1.67 -22.91 30.37
C TRP A 38 -0.84 -22.79 29.08
N ASP A 39 0.16 -21.91 29.06
CA ASP A 39 1.06 -21.73 27.91
C ASP A 39 1.87 -23.00 27.61
N GLU A 40 2.34 -23.69 28.65
CA GLU A 40 3.05 -24.97 28.52
C GLU A 40 2.11 -26.04 27.95
N ARG A 41 0.83 -26.05 28.37
CA ARG A 41 -0.17 -26.95 27.78
C ARG A 41 -0.41 -26.70 26.30
N ILE A 42 -0.47 -25.44 25.87
CA ILE A 42 -0.61 -25.09 24.45
C ILE A 42 0.61 -25.60 23.66
N GLN A 43 1.82 -25.46 24.23
CA GLN A 43 3.05 -25.94 23.61
C GLN A 43 3.00 -27.45 23.34
N PHE A 44 2.53 -28.26 24.29
CA PHE A 44 2.32 -29.70 24.08
C PHE A 44 1.35 -30.02 22.94
N GLY A 45 0.36 -29.16 22.68
CA GLY A 45 -0.57 -29.32 21.55
C GLY A 45 0.10 -29.18 20.18
N SER A 46 1.22 -28.45 20.12
CA SER A 46 1.97 -28.20 18.88
C SER A 46 3.00 -29.28 18.53
N GLU A 47 3.26 -30.20 19.45
CA GLU A 47 4.30 -31.22 19.29
C GLU A 47 3.83 -32.42 18.46
N LYS A 48 4.69 -32.87 17.55
CA LYS A 48 4.35 -33.87 16.51
C LYS A 48 4.41 -35.31 17.01
N SER A 49 5.30 -35.62 17.95
CA SER A 49 5.54 -36.98 18.46
C SER A 49 5.16 -37.11 19.93
N SER A 50 4.64 -38.27 20.31
CA SER A 50 4.42 -38.62 21.72
C SER A 50 5.74 -38.63 22.51
N ASP A 51 6.85 -38.96 21.85
CA ASP A 51 8.18 -38.99 22.48
C ASP A 51 8.67 -37.58 22.84
N ASP A 52 8.37 -36.59 22.00
CA ASP A 52 8.70 -35.18 22.24
C ASP A 52 7.88 -34.65 23.41
N LYS A 53 6.59 -35.00 23.46
CA LYS A 53 5.70 -34.68 24.59
C LYS A 53 6.20 -35.30 25.90
N CYS A 54 6.59 -36.57 25.88
CA CYS A 54 7.20 -37.21 27.05
C CYS A 54 8.47 -36.47 27.50
N GLN A 55 9.36 -36.14 26.56
CA GLN A 55 10.62 -35.46 26.87
C GLN A 55 10.39 -34.08 27.49
N ASN A 56 9.55 -33.26 26.88
CA ASN A 56 9.25 -31.91 27.36
C ASN A 56 8.55 -31.95 28.73
N LEU A 57 7.67 -32.93 28.96
CA LEU A 57 7.04 -33.16 30.26
C LEU A 57 8.10 -33.46 31.34
N LEU A 58 9.02 -34.38 31.07
CA LEU A 58 10.09 -34.71 32.01
C LEU A 58 11.00 -33.51 32.31
N GLU A 59 11.31 -32.70 31.30
CA GLU A 59 12.10 -31.47 31.49
C GLU A 59 11.40 -30.44 32.38
N ILE A 60 10.09 -30.25 32.19
CA ILE A 60 9.29 -29.35 33.04
C ILE A 60 9.25 -29.86 34.48
N LEU A 61 9.05 -31.17 34.70
CA LEU A 61 9.02 -31.76 36.05
C LEU A 61 10.35 -31.54 36.80
N VAL A 62 11.48 -31.73 36.12
CA VAL A 62 12.82 -31.48 36.69
C VAL A 62 12.98 -30.03 37.14
N ARG A 63 12.43 -29.07 36.38
CA ARG A 63 12.49 -27.63 36.69
C ARG A 63 11.54 -27.21 37.81
N ARG A 64 10.32 -27.75 37.86
CA ARG A 64 9.25 -27.32 38.76
C ARG A 64 9.39 -27.84 40.19
N GLY A 65 10.10 -28.95 40.38
CA GLY A 65 10.49 -29.40 41.71
C GLY A 65 9.72 -30.62 42.23
N GLY A 66 9.86 -30.88 43.54
CA GLY A 66 9.40 -32.14 44.15
C GLY A 66 7.88 -32.25 44.29
N ILE A 67 7.15 -31.14 44.34
CA ILE A 67 5.68 -31.14 44.43
C ILE A 67 5.10 -31.69 43.12
N CYS A 68 5.50 -31.13 41.98
CA CYS A 68 5.06 -31.58 40.66
C CYS A 68 5.45 -33.03 40.38
N TYR A 69 6.58 -33.49 40.90
CA TYR A 69 6.98 -34.89 40.82
C TYR A 69 5.99 -35.84 41.52
N LYS A 70 5.52 -35.50 42.73
CA LYS A 70 4.51 -36.30 43.44
C LYS A 70 3.18 -36.30 42.70
N THR A 71 2.70 -35.12 42.30
CA THR A 71 1.47 -34.98 41.51
C THR A 71 1.54 -35.76 40.19
N PHE A 72 2.71 -35.81 39.55
CA PHE A 72 2.93 -36.64 38.38
C PHE A 72 2.79 -38.14 38.69
N LEU A 73 3.38 -38.65 39.76
CA LEU A 73 3.19 -40.04 40.18
C LEU A 73 1.72 -40.36 40.49
N ASP A 74 1.00 -39.46 41.16
CA ASP A 74 -0.43 -39.63 41.46
C ASP A 74 -1.28 -39.60 40.18
N SER A 75 -0.92 -38.75 39.21
CA SER A 75 -1.57 -38.70 37.91
C SER A 75 -1.34 -39.96 37.08
N LEU A 76 -0.15 -40.57 37.16
CA LEU A 76 0.15 -41.86 36.52
C LEU A 76 -0.74 -42.97 37.08
N LYS A 77 -0.89 -43.03 38.42
CA LYS A 77 -1.78 -43.99 39.09
C LYS A 77 -3.24 -43.77 38.67
N THR A 78 -3.70 -42.53 38.66
CA THR A 78 -5.08 -42.17 38.29
C THR A 78 -5.41 -42.48 36.83
N THR A 79 -4.44 -42.42 35.93
CA THR A 79 -4.64 -42.63 34.48
C THR A 79 -4.43 -44.07 34.03
N GLY A 80 -4.21 -45.01 34.96
CA GLY A 80 -3.96 -46.43 34.65
C GLY A 80 -2.52 -46.74 34.22
N ASN A 81 -1.60 -45.79 34.36
CA ASN A 81 -0.17 -45.96 34.09
C ASN A 81 0.62 -46.39 35.36
N GLU A 82 0.01 -47.23 36.21
CA GLU A 82 0.56 -47.63 37.52
C GLU A 82 1.92 -48.34 37.43
N HIS A 83 2.14 -49.12 36.37
CA HIS A 83 3.39 -49.83 36.13
C HIS A 83 4.58 -48.86 35.97
N ILE A 84 4.37 -47.69 35.36
CA ILE A 84 5.40 -46.65 35.22
C ILE A 84 5.70 -46.01 36.57
N ALA A 85 4.66 -45.71 37.36
CA ALA A 85 4.85 -45.16 38.69
C ALA A 85 5.66 -46.11 39.59
N LYS A 86 5.36 -47.41 39.54
CA LYS A 86 6.07 -48.44 40.30
C LYS A 86 7.54 -48.56 39.91
N GLU A 87 7.85 -48.58 38.60
CA GLU A 87 9.23 -48.62 38.11
C GLU A 87 10.06 -47.41 38.60
N ILE A 88 9.44 -46.22 38.62
CA ILE A 88 10.09 -45.01 39.13
C ILE A 88 10.33 -45.10 40.64
N GLU A 89 9.38 -45.62 41.41
CA GLU A 89 9.50 -45.83 42.87
C GLU A 89 10.58 -46.88 43.21
N ASP A 90 10.64 -47.97 42.45
CA ASP A 90 11.66 -49.02 42.61
C ASP A 90 13.07 -48.46 42.32
N ALA A 91 13.22 -47.62 41.30
CA ALA A 91 14.48 -46.95 40.97
C ALA A 91 14.99 -46.00 42.09
N LEU A 92 14.10 -45.49 42.94
CA LEU A 92 14.47 -44.69 44.13
C LEU A 92 15.03 -45.57 45.26
N SER A 93 14.56 -46.81 45.37
CA SER A 93 14.90 -47.72 46.48
C SER A 93 16.32 -48.31 46.38
N PHE A 94 16.87 -48.43 45.16
CA PHE A 94 18.11 -49.17 44.88
C PHE A 94 19.39 -48.55 45.47
N ARG A 95 19.37 -47.31 46.00
CA ARG A 95 20.60 -46.59 46.42
C ARG A 95 21.02 -46.76 47.89
N LYS A 96 20.30 -47.52 48.72
CA LYS A 96 20.67 -47.69 50.14
C LYS A 96 21.66 -48.83 50.42
N GLY A 97 22.19 -49.53 49.41
CA GLY A 97 22.91 -50.80 49.58
C GLY A 97 24.44 -50.79 49.64
N ASP A 98 25.14 -49.82 49.03
CA ASP A 98 26.51 -50.08 48.54
C ASP A 98 27.65 -49.22 49.13
N ASP A 99 27.45 -48.51 50.25
CA ASP A 99 28.56 -47.79 50.92
C ASP A 99 29.35 -48.70 51.89
N LYS A 100 29.83 -49.85 51.39
CA LYS A 100 30.66 -50.78 52.18
C LYS A 100 32.14 -50.63 51.81
N GLN A 101 32.78 -49.70 52.53
CA GLN A 101 34.17 -49.69 52.99
C GLN A 101 35.22 -50.42 52.13
N MET A 102 35.98 -49.66 51.34
CA MET A 102 37.34 -50.00 50.92
C MET A 102 38.32 -49.16 51.75
N SER A 103 38.95 -49.77 52.74
CA SER A 103 40.02 -49.17 53.54
C SER A 103 41.38 -49.57 52.96
N GLU A 104 41.98 -48.69 52.17
CA GLU A 104 43.35 -48.85 51.63
C GLU A 104 44.39 -48.15 52.53
N SER A 105 45.32 -48.96 53.04
CA SER A 105 46.43 -48.58 53.93
C SER A 105 47.61 -47.99 53.14
N GLY A 106 47.50 -46.74 52.71
CA GLY A 106 48.65 -45.89 52.35
C GLY A 106 49.27 -45.21 53.58
N SER A 107 50.59 -45.03 53.59
CA SER A 107 51.32 -44.34 54.66
C SER A 107 50.87 -42.87 54.77
N GLU A 108 50.79 -42.33 55.99
CA GLU A 108 50.24 -40.99 56.27
C GLU A 108 50.98 -39.86 55.53
N ASP A 109 52.31 -39.95 55.42
CA ASP A 109 53.12 -38.90 54.77
C ASP A 109 52.90 -38.79 53.25
N GLU A 110 52.59 -39.91 52.58
CA GLU A 110 52.26 -39.91 51.14
C GLU A 110 50.86 -39.32 50.90
N LYS A 111 49.92 -39.61 51.81
CA LYS A 111 48.57 -39.04 51.78
C LYS A 111 48.61 -37.53 51.94
N ASP A 112 49.42 -37.01 52.86
CA ASP A 112 49.51 -35.56 53.08
C ASP A 112 50.09 -34.81 51.88
N LYS A 113 51.13 -35.34 51.22
CA LYS A 113 51.65 -34.77 49.96
C LYS A 113 50.61 -34.79 48.85
N THR A 114 49.91 -35.91 48.71
CA THR A 114 48.83 -36.04 47.71
C THR A 114 47.70 -35.04 47.99
N ILE A 115 47.35 -34.83 49.26
CA ILE A 115 46.35 -33.85 49.68
C ILE A 115 46.79 -32.42 49.34
N THR A 116 48.06 -32.05 49.59
CA THR A 116 48.56 -30.71 49.25
C THR A 116 48.56 -30.46 47.75
N ASP A 117 49.00 -31.42 46.94
CA ASP A 117 49.01 -31.29 45.48
C ASP A 117 47.59 -31.17 44.91
N LEU A 118 46.65 -31.96 45.44
CA LEU A 118 45.24 -31.85 45.06
C LEU A 118 44.64 -30.48 45.43
N ARG A 119 45.00 -29.90 46.58
CA ARG A 119 44.53 -28.56 46.97
C ARG A 119 45.03 -27.47 46.01
N VAL A 120 46.33 -27.48 45.67
CA VAL A 120 46.89 -26.55 44.69
C VAL A 120 46.17 -26.71 43.34
N ARG A 121 45.93 -27.95 42.91
CA ARG A 121 45.21 -28.21 41.66
C ARG A 121 43.77 -27.72 41.69
N ILE A 122 43.08 -27.84 42.82
CA ILE A 122 41.72 -27.31 43.01
C ILE A 122 41.71 -25.78 42.90
N ASP A 123 42.68 -25.10 43.51
CA ASP A 123 42.78 -23.63 43.45
C ASP A 123 43.07 -23.14 42.02
N GLU A 124 43.99 -23.79 41.31
CA GLU A 124 44.25 -23.53 39.89
C GLU A 124 43.00 -23.68 39.03
N LEU A 125 42.27 -24.79 39.20
CA LEU A 125 41.03 -25.05 38.45
C LEU A 125 39.93 -24.05 38.80
N THR A 126 39.89 -23.57 40.05
CA THR A 126 38.93 -22.55 40.49
C THR A 126 39.20 -21.23 39.77
N LEU A 127 40.46 -20.78 39.72
CA LEU A 127 40.86 -19.58 38.99
C LEU A 127 40.58 -19.69 37.48
N GLU A 128 40.88 -20.84 36.86
CA GLU A 128 40.53 -21.07 35.45
C GLU A 128 39.02 -21.00 35.20
N LEU A 129 38.22 -21.50 36.13
CA LEU A 129 36.76 -21.51 36.03
C LEU A 129 36.19 -20.09 36.18
N GLU A 130 36.77 -19.28 37.07
CA GLU A 130 36.43 -17.86 37.21
C GLU A 130 36.74 -17.07 35.94
N ASP A 131 37.93 -17.23 35.34
CA ASP A 131 38.29 -16.57 34.08
C ASP A 131 37.32 -16.97 32.93
N LYS A 132 37.05 -18.27 32.79
CA LYS A 132 36.08 -18.77 31.80
C LYS A 132 34.68 -18.19 32.04
N ASN A 133 34.25 -18.04 33.30
CA ASN A 133 32.97 -17.42 33.64
C ASN A 133 32.92 -15.94 33.27
N VAL A 134 34.01 -15.18 33.51
CA VAL A 134 34.11 -13.78 33.08
C VAL A 134 34.04 -13.67 31.56
N LYS A 135 34.77 -14.52 30.83
CA LYS A 135 34.74 -14.57 29.36
C LYS A 135 33.35 -14.93 28.82
N LEU A 136 32.67 -15.92 29.43
CA LEU A 136 31.30 -16.29 29.08
C LEU A 136 30.32 -15.14 29.36
N LYS A 137 30.47 -14.43 30.48
CA LYS A 137 29.65 -13.25 30.79
C LYS A 137 29.85 -12.15 29.75
N LEU A 138 31.09 -11.83 29.40
CA LEU A 138 31.41 -10.86 28.35
C LEU A 138 30.79 -11.23 27.00
N LEU A 139 30.86 -12.51 26.62
CA LEU A 139 30.27 -13.00 25.37
C LEU A 139 28.73 -12.88 25.38
N ARG A 140 28.08 -13.19 26.50
CA ARG A 140 26.62 -13.01 26.66
C ARG A 140 26.24 -11.54 26.55
N ASP A 141 27.02 -10.64 27.11
CA ASP A 141 26.76 -9.20 27.04
C ASP A 141 27.00 -8.63 25.63
N GLN A 142 27.94 -9.19 24.87
CA GLN A 142 28.12 -8.87 23.45
C GLN A 142 26.92 -9.36 22.62
N GLN A 143 26.46 -10.59 22.85
CA GLN A 143 25.28 -11.15 22.17
C GLN A 143 24.02 -10.34 22.48
N ARG A 144 23.83 -9.91 23.74
CA ARG A 144 22.71 -9.03 24.12
C ARG A 144 22.73 -7.71 23.37
N ARG A 145 23.90 -7.04 23.31
CA ARG A 145 24.06 -5.78 22.55
C ARG A 145 23.75 -5.97 21.07
N ALA A 146 24.26 -7.03 20.45
CA ALA A 146 23.98 -7.34 19.05
C ALA A 146 22.47 -7.59 18.79
N LEU A 147 21.78 -8.29 19.70
CA LEU A 147 20.34 -8.50 19.61
C LEU A 147 19.55 -7.19 19.76
N ASP A 148 19.96 -6.29 20.65
CA ASP A 148 19.32 -4.99 20.83
C ASP A 148 19.50 -4.10 19.59
N ASP A 149 20.67 -4.13 18.94
CA ASP A 149 20.91 -3.40 17.70
C ASP A 149 20.04 -3.94 16.55
N LEU A 150 19.89 -5.27 16.44
CA LEU A 150 18.98 -5.89 15.47
C LEU A 150 17.51 -5.52 15.73
N ARG A 151 17.09 -5.44 17.00
CA ARG A 151 15.73 -4.98 17.37
C ARG A 151 15.50 -3.54 16.93
N LYS A 152 16.43 -2.62 17.22
CA LYS A 152 16.35 -1.22 16.77
C LYS A 152 16.29 -1.09 15.25
N GLN A 153 17.05 -1.92 14.52
CA GLN A 153 16.97 -1.95 13.05
C GLN A 153 15.60 -2.44 12.56
N ARG A 154 15.03 -3.46 13.22
CA ARG A 154 13.69 -3.96 12.89
C ARG A 154 12.59 -2.93 13.14
N GLU A 155 12.69 -2.18 14.24
CA GLU A 155 11.78 -1.07 14.54
C GLU A 155 11.84 0.01 13.46
N LYS A 156 13.05 0.47 13.11
CA LYS A 156 13.27 1.43 12.00
C LYS A 156 12.73 0.91 10.67
N ASN A 157 12.86 -0.38 10.39
CA ASN A 157 12.30 -0.98 9.17
C ASN A 157 10.77 -1.01 9.23
N SER A 158 10.17 -1.26 10.39
CA SER A 158 8.71 -1.20 10.55
C SER A 158 8.14 0.21 10.32
N GLU A 159 8.86 1.26 10.75
CA GLU A 159 8.48 2.65 10.49
C GLU A 159 8.53 2.98 8.99
N LYS A 160 9.54 2.46 8.28
CA LYS A 160 9.63 2.57 6.83
C LYS A 160 8.46 1.85 6.15
N ASP A 161 8.10 0.65 6.60
CA ASP A 161 6.97 -0.10 6.04
C ASP A 161 5.64 0.64 6.23
N LEU A 162 5.43 1.30 7.37
CA LEU A 162 4.26 2.15 7.61
C LEU A 162 4.24 3.37 6.67
N THR A 163 5.41 3.97 6.43
CA THR A 163 5.56 5.11 5.51
C THR A 163 5.26 4.69 4.06
N ILE A 164 5.76 3.53 3.63
CA ILE A 164 5.48 2.96 2.30
C ILE A 164 3.97 2.74 2.12
N LYS A 165 3.32 2.08 3.09
CA LYS A 165 1.86 1.86 3.05
C LYS A 165 1.06 3.17 2.98
N SER A 166 1.52 4.22 3.65
CA SER A 166 0.90 5.55 3.57
C SER A 166 1.01 6.16 2.17
N LEU A 167 2.19 6.06 1.54
CA LEU A 167 2.41 6.52 0.16
C LEU A 167 1.61 5.72 -0.86
N GLU A 168 1.50 4.39 -0.69
CA GLU A 168 0.67 3.53 -1.55
C GLU A 168 -0.80 3.95 -1.54
N ARG A 169 -1.35 4.30 -0.36
CA ARG A 169 -2.73 4.83 -0.26
C ARG A 169 -2.88 6.15 -1.01
N LYS A 170 -1.95 7.09 -0.81
CA LYS A 170 -1.97 8.38 -1.52
C LYS A 170 -1.89 8.20 -3.04
N ASN A 171 -1.03 7.31 -3.52
CA ASN A 171 -0.94 6.99 -4.95
C ASN A 171 -2.26 6.42 -5.49
N HIS A 172 -2.89 5.50 -4.75
CA HIS A 172 -4.17 4.94 -5.13
C HIS A 172 -5.28 6.00 -5.22
N ASP A 173 -5.30 6.98 -4.33
CA ASP A 173 -6.28 8.07 -4.39
C ASP A 173 -5.99 9.05 -5.54
N LEU A 174 -4.73 9.38 -5.81
CA LEU A 174 -4.33 10.14 -7.00
C LEU A 174 -4.72 9.42 -8.30
N GLU A 175 -4.57 8.10 -8.37
CA GLU A 175 -5.02 7.32 -9.53
C GLU A 175 -6.54 7.42 -9.75
N LYS A 176 -7.33 7.41 -8.66
CA LYS A 176 -8.78 7.65 -8.76
C LYS A 176 -9.09 9.04 -9.30
N GLU A 177 -8.39 10.07 -8.83
CA GLU A 177 -8.57 11.44 -9.31
C GLU A 177 -8.20 11.59 -10.78
N ILE A 178 -7.06 11.01 -11.19
CA ILE A 178 -6.63 10.98 -12.60
C ILE A 178 -7.72 10.32 -13.47
N ASN A 179 -8.31 9.22 -13.01
CA ASN A 179 -9.38 8.54 -13.75
C ASN A 179 -10.67 9.38 -13.83
N LYS A 180 -11.04 10.09 -12.75
CA LYS A 180 -12.15 11.06 -12.78
C LYS A 180 -11.89 12.16 -13.80
N LEU A 181 -10.70 12.76 -13.80
CA LEU A 181 -10.32 13.82 -14.73
C LEU A 181 -10.32 13.32 -16.19
N LYS A 182 -9.81 12.11 -16.47
CA LYS A 182 -9.88 11.49 -17.80
C LYS A 182 -11.31 11.39 -18.31
N ASN A 183 -12.24 10.91 -17.48
CA ASN A 183 -13.66 10.81 -17.84
C ASN A 183 -14.28 12.20 -18.12
N THR A 184 -13.91 13.21 -17.32
CA THR A 184 -14.36 14.59 -17.55
C THR A 184 -13.84 15.15 -18.88
N ILE A 185 -12.56 14.94 -19.19
CA ILE A 185 -11.95 15.36 -20.47
C ILE A 185 -12.66 14.68 -21.64
N GLU A 186 -12.92 13.37 -21.56
CA GLU A 186 -13.63 12.64 -22.62
C GLU A 186 -15.04 13.21 -22.85
N ASN A 187 -15.76 13.53 -21.77
CA ASN A 187 -17.08 14.16 -21.84
C ASN A 187 -17.02 15.54 -22.51
N ILE A 188 -16.05 16.38 -22.14
CA ILE A 188 -15.86 17.71 -22.74
C ILE A 188 -15.52 17.57 -24.24
N GLN A 189 -14.63 16.64 -24.61
CA GLN A 189 -14.29 16.38 -26.02
C GLN A 189 -15.51 15.91 -26.82
N LYS A 190 -16.40 15.12 -26.22
CA LYS A 190 -17.66 14.70 -26.85
C LYS A 190 -18.61 15.89 -27.04
N GLN A 191 -18.70 16.80 -26.08
CA GLN A 191 -19.49 18.03 -26.21
C GLN A 191 -18.92 18.96 -27.30
N LEU A 192 -17.60 19.14 -27.33
CA LEU A 192 -16.93 19.97 -28.33
C LEU A 192 -17.23 19.49 -29.77
N ARG A 193 -17.12 18.18 -30.01
CA ARG A 193 -17.47 17.57 -31.31
C ARG A 193 -18.90 17.87 -31.74
N ARG A 194 -19.87 17.83 -30.81
CA ARG A 194 -21.27 18.17 -31.11
C ARG A 194 -21.43 19.64 -31.52
N VAL A 195 -20.79 20.55 -30.78
CA VAL A 195 -20.82 21.98 -31.09
C VAL A 195 -20.17 22.26 -32.45
N GLU A 196 -19.07 21.59 -32.78
CA GLU A 196 -18.42 21.70 -34.10
C GLU A 196 -19.33 21.20 -35.23
N GLU A 197 -20.01 20.06 -35.03
CA GLU A 197 -20.97 19.53 -35.99
C GLU A 197 -22.17 20.48 -36.20
N GLU A 198 -22.69 21.08 -35.13
CA GLU A 198 -23.76 22.07 -35.20
C GLU A 198 -23.31 23.33 -35.93
N LYS A 199 -22.13 23.88 -35.60
CA LYS A 199 -21.55 25.02 -36.33
C LYS A 199 -21.39 24.72 -37.82
N LYS A 200 -20.94 23.51 -38.17
CA LYS A 200 -20.80 23.07 -39.56
C LYS A 200 -22.17 22.98 -40.27
N LYS A 201 -23.21 22.51 -39.59
CA LYS A 201 -24.58 22.49 -40.13
C LYS A 201 -25.09 23.91 -40.41
N THR A 202 -24.97 24.81 -39.45
CA THR A 202 -25.39 26.21 -39.60
C THR A 202 -24.61 26.92 -40.71
N ALA A 203 -23.29 26.71 -40.80
CA ALA A 203 -22.48 27.28 -41.88
C ALA A 203 -22.92 26.77 -43.26
N ASN A 204 -23.24 25.48 -43.38
CA ASN A 204 -23.76 24.90 -44.63
C ASN A 204 -25.15 25.45 -44.99
N GLU A 205 -26.02 25.68 -44.01
CA GLU A 205 -27.33 26.31 -44.23
C GLU A 205 -27.19 27.76 -44.70
N GLN A 206 -26.29 28.54 -44.08
CA GLN A 206 -25.97 29.89 -44.51
C GLN A 206 -25.41 29.92 -45.94
N LEU A 207 -24.50 28.99 -46.28
CA LEU A 207 -23.96 28.88 -47.63
C LEU A 207 -25.05 28.59 -48.67
N ARG A 208 -25.99 27.68 -48.36
CA ARG A 208 -27.15 27.42 -49.23
C ARG A 208 -28.04 28.65 -49.40
N ALA A 209 -28.25 29.42 -48.32
CA ALA A 209 -29.01 30.66 -48.39
C ALA A 209 -28.34 31.69 -49.31
N ILE A 210 -27.02 31.87 -49.20
CA ILE A 210 -26.22 32.75 -50.06
C ILE A 210 -26.33 32.31 -51.53
N GLN A 211 -26.10 31.02 -51.82
CA GLN A 211 -26.22 30.48 -53.19
C GLN A 211 -27.61 30.70 -53.80
N ASN A 212 -28.67 30.61 -53.00
CA ASN A 212 -30.02 30.89 -53.46
C ASN A 212 -30.24 32.37 -53.77
N LEU A 213 -29.64 33.28 -53.00
CA LEU A 213 -29.68 34.73 -53.26
C LEU A 213 -28.90 35.06 -54.54
N GLU A 214 -27.72 34.49 -54.74
CA GLU A 214 -26.93 34.65 -55.97
C GLU A 214 -27.71 34.23 -57.21
N ARG A 215 -28.40 33.07 -57.17
CA ARG A 215 -29.26 32.62 -58.28
C ARG A 215 -30.42 33.59 -58.56
N LYS A 216 -31.04 34.15 -57.51
CA LYS A 216 -32.11 35.15 -57.68
C LYS A 216 -31.57 36.46 -58.28
N GLN A 217 -30.39 36.88 -57.86
CA GLN A 217 -29.71 38.04 -58.41
C GLN A 217 -29.37 37.82 -59.88
N GLU A 218 -28.82 36.67 -60.26
CA GLU A 218 -28.52 36.31 -61.65
C GLU A 218 -29.79 36.28 -62.52
N ALA A 219 -30.89 35.72 -62.01
CA ALA A 219 -32.18 35.73 -62.72
C ALA A 219 -32.74 37.15 -62.92
N THR A 220 -32.61 38.01 -61.91
CA THR A 220 -33.02 39.42 -61.99
C THR A 220 -32.15 40.18 -62.98
N GLN A 221 -30.84 39.98 -62.95
CA GLN A 221 -29.88 40.58 -63.88
C GLN A 221 -30.21 40.19 -65.33
N LYS A 222 -30.44 38.90 -65.62
CA LYS A 222 -30.87 38.44 -66.95
C LYS A 222 -32.18 39.08 -67.41
N THR A 223 -33.10 39.36 -66.48
CA THR A 223 -34.37 40.05 -66.80
C THR A 223 -34.14 41.52 -67.15
N CYS A 224 -33.28 42.21 -66.39
CA CYS A 224 -32.87 43.57 -66.68
C CYS A 224 -32.14 43.68 -68.03
N GLU A 225 -31.23 42.75 -68.33
CA GLU A 225 -30.52 42.68 -69.62
C GLU A 225 -31.52 42.56 -70.79
N LYS A 226 -32.50 41.65 -70.69
CA LYS A 226 -33.58 41.52 -71.69
C LYS A 226 -34.42 42.78 -71.84
N LEU A 227 -34.76 43.45 -70.74
CA LEU A 227 -35.50 44.72 -70.79
C LEU A 227 -34.68 45.79 -71.51
N CYS A 228 -33.39 45.91 -71.21
CA CYS A 228 -32.48 46.83 -71.89
C CYS A 228 -32.37 46.53 -73.40
N GLU A 229 -32.29 45.26 -73.79
CA GLU A 229 -32.32 44.84 -75.18
C GLU A 229 -33.63 45.27 -75.87
N ASN A 230 -34.78 45.02 -75.24
CA ASN A 230 -36.10 45.41 -75.75
C ASN A 230 -36.23 46.93 -75.90
N PHE A 231 -35.79 47.70 -74.90
CA PHE A 231 -35.79 49.17 -74.98
C PHE A 231 -34.86 49.68 -76.09
N THR A 232 -33.71 49.05 -76.28
CA THR A 232 -32.77 49.41 -77.35
C THR A 232 -33.36 49.11 -78.72
N ALA A 233 -34.05 47.99 -78.89
CA ALA A 233 -34.78 47.65 -80.10
C ALA A 233 -35.91 48.66 -80.36
N PHE A 234 -36.73 48.95 -79.35
CA PHE A 234 -37.79 49.95 -79.42
C PHE A 234 -37.26 51.33 -79.80
N ALA A 235 -36.17 51.79 -79.18
CA ALA A 235 -35.56 53.08 -79.49
C ALA A 235 -35.05 53.15 -80.94
N LYS A 236 -34.47 52.06 -81.46
CA LYS A 236 -34.06 51.96 -82.86
C LYS A 236 -35.25 52.04 -83.81
N ASP A 237 -36.34 51.33 -83.54
CA ASP A 237 -37.55 51.38 -84.36
C ASP A 237 -38.24 52.75 -84.29
N PHE A 238 -38.30 53.35 -83.10
CA PHE A 238 -38.84 54.70 -82.90
C PHE A 238 -38.04 55.74 -83.71
N SER A 239 -36.71 55.69 -83.64
CA SER A 239 -35.82 56.58 -84.40
C SER A 239 -35.96 56.44 -85.91
N LYS A 240 -36.30 55.25 -86.42
CA LYS A 240 -36.56 55.02 -87.86
C LYS A 240 -37.89 55.64 -88.32
N ASN A 241 -38.92 55.51 -87.50
CA ASN A 241 -40.28 55.96 -87.85
C ASN A 241 -40.51 57.46 -87.58
N PHE A 242 -39.71 58.07 -86.71
CA PHE A 242 -39.77 59.49 -86.39
C PHE A 242 -38.38 60.14 -86.54
N PRO A 243 -37.96 60.47 -87.77
CA PRO A 243 -36.73 61.23 -87.99
C PRO A 243 -36.91 62.66 -87.47
N LEU A 244 -36.51 62.88 -86.22
CA LEU A 244 -36.53 64.20 -85.60
C LEU A 244 -35.47 65.09 -86.26
N GLN A 245 -35.92 66.08 -87.04
CA GLN A 245 -35.11 67.24 -87.41
C GLN A 245 -35.11 68.22 -86.22
N ALA A 246 -34.21 68.01 -85.26
CA ALA A 246 -33.91 69.03 -84.26
C ALA A 246 -32.54 68.78 -83.60
N GLU A 247 -31.59 69.69 -83.82
CA GLU A 247 -30.42 69.86 -82.96
C GLU A 247 -30.87 70.35 -81.58
N VAL A 248 -31.14 69.42 -80.68
CA VAL A 248 -31.27 69.72 -79.25
C VAL A 248 -29.92 69.47 -78.60
N LYS A 249 -29.24 70.54 -78.18
CA LYS A 249 -28.09 70.48 -77.26
C LYS A 249 -28.56 69.83 -75.95
N VAL A 250 -28.38 68.53 -75.83
CA VAL A 250 -28.61 67.79 -74.59
C VAL A 250 -27.55 68.23 -73.57
N PRO A 251 -27.94 68.78 -72.40
CA PRO A 251 -26.99 69.11 -71.36
C PRO A 251 -26.28 67.85 -70.89
N ASN A 252 -24.98 67.97 -70.63
CA ASN A 252 -24.05 66.92 -70.24
C ASN A 252 -24.31 66.37 -68.81
N GLN A 253 -25.57 66.21 -68.40
CA GLN A 253 -25.99 65.69 -67.09
C GLN A 253 -25.69 64.19 -66.96
N LYS A 254 -25.58 63.47 -68.09
CA LYS A 254 -25.24 62.05 -68.11
C LYS A 254 -23.80 61.79 -67.65
N ALA A 255 -22.87 62.71 -67.93
CA ALA A 255 -21.49 62.60 -67.46
C ALA A 255 -21.38 62.89 -65.95
N GLN A 256 -22.21 63.79 -65.42
CA GLN A 256 -22.22 64.11 -63.98
C GLN A 256 -22.80 62.95 -63.15
N ALA A 257 -23.92 62.36 -63.57
CA ALA A 257 -24.53 61.24 -62.85
C ALA A 257 -23.66 59.97 -62.82
N ILE A 258 -22.86 59.70 -63.87
CA ILE A 258 -21.91 58.58 -63.88
C ILE A 258 -20.75 58.83 -62.91
N LYS A 259 -20.31 60.09 -62.79
CA LYS A 259 -19.24 60.48 -61.86
C LYS A 259 -19.70 60.39 -60.40
N ASP A 260 -20.91 60.85 -60.11
CA ASP A 260 -21.48 60.79 -58.76
C ASP A 260 -21.66 59.33 -58.28
N ILE A 261 -22.03 58.40 -59.17
CA ILE A 261 -22.12 56.96 -58.84
C ILE A 261 -20.73 56.31 -58.65
N GLN A 262 -19.72 56.70 -59.43
CA GLN A 262 -18.35 56.19 -59.25
C GLN A 262 -17.71 56.70 -57.96
N ASP A 263 -17.96 57.95 -57.58
CA ASP A 263 -17.47 58.54 -56.33
C ASP A 263 -18.17 57.92 -55.09
N GLU A 264 -19.42 57.45 -55.21
CA GLU A 264 -20.12 56.73 -54.15
C GLU A 264 -19.60 55.29 -53.96
N VAL A 265 -19.22 54.61 -55.04
CA VAL A 265 -18.66 53.23 -55.00
C VAL A 265 -17.20 53.20 -54.51
N GLN A 266 -16.47 54.31 -54.64
CA GLN A 266 -15.10 54.46 -54.12
C GLN A 266 -15.03 54.97 -52.66
N LYS A 267 -16.16 55.27 -52.00
CA LYS A 267 -16.12 55.57 -50.56
C LYS A 267 -15.57 54.36 -49.82
N PRO A 268 -14.42 54.49 -49.11
CA PRO A 268 -13.88 53.39 -48.33
C PRO A 268 -14.96 52.96 -47.34
N SER A 269 -15.28 51.66 -47.34
CA SER A 269 -16.15 51.09 -46.33
C SER A 269 -15.67 51.56 -44.95
N PRO A 270 -16.58 51.97 -44.04
CA PRO A 270 -16.18 52.41 -42.72
C PRO A 270 -15.26 51.35 -42.11
N PRO A 271 -14.15 51.74 -41.46
CA PRO A 271 -13.22 50.79 -40.89
C PRO A 271 -14.04 49.86 -40.02
N LYS A 272 -13.97 48.55 -40.31
CA LYS A 272 -14.46 47.52 -39.41
C LYS A 272 -13.98 47.92 -38.04
N SER A 273 -14.93 48.34 -37.20
CA SER A 273 -14.67 48.74 -35.83
C SER A 273 -13.71 47.73 -35.25
N LEU A 274 -12.57 48.24 -34.76
CA LEU A 274 -11.66 47.53 -33.87
C LEU A 274 -12.47 46.56 -33.02
N ILE A 275 -12.47 45.29 -33.42
CA ILE A 275 -12.43 44.23 -32.44
C ILE A 275 -11.01 44.39 -31.94
N THR A 276 -10.87 45.21 -30.90
CA THR A 276 -9.68 45.21 -30.06
C THR A 276 -9.38 43.75 -29.83
N ASP A 277 -8.18 43.33 -30.24
CA ASP A 277 -7.47 42.26 -29.58
C ASP A 277 -7.65 42.51 -28.08
N ARG A 278 -8.63 41.82 -27.50
CA ARG A 278 -8.70 41.65 -26.06
C ARG A 278 -7.46 40.84 -25.80
N ASP A 279 -6.46 41.52 -25.25
CA ASP A 279 -5.33 40.91 -24.59
C ASP A 279 -5.82 39.63 -23.89
N ASP A 280 -5.44 38.49 -24.45
CA ASP A 280 -5.50 37.18 -23.80
C ASP A 280 -4.46 37.10 -22.64
N GLY A 281 -4.04 38.26 -22.12
CA GLY A 281 -3.24 38.42 -20.92
C GLY A 281 -4.13 38.41 -19.68
N ASP A 282 -3.77 37.52 -18.76
CA ASP A 282 -4.13 37.57 -17.34
C ASP A 282 -5.51 37.06 -16.91
N TRP A 283 -5.93 35.92 -17.46
CA TRP A 283 -6.82 35.01 -16.71
C TRP A 283 -6.07 34.16 -15.67
N LEU A 284 -4.74 34.05 -15.77
CA LEU A 284 -3.91 33.27 -14.85
C LEU A 284 -3.99 33.75 -13.39
N PRO A 285 -3.97 35.06 -13.07
CA PRO A 285 -4.18 35.54 -11.70
C PRO A 285 -5.59 35.25 -11.16
N VAL A 286 -6.62 35.28 -12.01
CA VAL A 286 -8.02 35.01 -11.61
C VAL A 286 -8.22 33.52 -11.35
N ILE A 287 -7.66 32.65 -12.18
CA ILE A 287 -7.69 31.19 -11.99
C ILE A 287 -6.86 30.79 -10.75
N LEU A 288 -5.70 31.41 -10.53
CA LEU A 288 -4.91 31.20 -9.31
C LEU A 288 -5.60 31.72 -8.06
N ALA A 289 -6.35 32.83 -8.13
CA ALA A 289 -7.14 33.34 -7.01
C ALA A 289 -8.32 32.41 -6.67
N MET A 290 -9.00 31.86 -7.67
CA MET A 290 -10.11 30.90 -7.46
C MET A 290 -9.62 29.56 -6.90
N LEU A 291 -8.44 29.08 -7.31
CA LEU A 291 -7.84 27.88 -6.72
C LEU A 291 -7.38 28.11 -5.27
N ARG A 292 -6.97 29.34 -4.93
CA ARG A 292 -6.54 29.69 -3.57
C ARG A 292 -7.70 29.87 -2.59
N THR A 293 -8.89 30.24 -3.05
CA THR A 293 -10.08 30.38 -2.20
C THR A 293 -10.91 29.10 -2.11
N GLY A 294 -10.76 28.17 -3.05
CA GLY A 294 -11.39 26.84 -2.99
C GLY A 294 -10.83 25.91 -1.92
N GLU A 295 -9.60 26.14 -1.43
CA GLU A 295 -8.97 25.33 -0.37
C GLU A 295 -9.30 25.79 1.07
N GLN A 296 -10.11 26.83 1.27
CA GLN A 296 -10.48 27.30 2.62
C GLN A 296 -11.87 26.86 3.09
N GLN A 297 -12.57 26.00 2.34
CA GLN A 297 -13.95 25.64 2.66
C GLN A 297 -14.19 24.15 2.95
N GLU A 298 -13.14 23.39 3.26
CA GLU A 298 -13.24 21.99 3.74
C GLU A 298 -12.88 21.79 5.23
N HIS A 299 -12.72 22.87 6.02
CA HIS A 299 -12.34 22.74 7.43
C HIS A 299 -13.37 23.20 8.47
N LEU A 300 -14.67 23.23 8.11
CA LEU A 300 -15.74 23.65 9.04
C LEU A 300 -16.77 22.57 9.40
N ASP A 301 -16.63 21.33 8.93
CA ASP A 301 -17.61 20.26 9.21
C ASP A 301 -17.25 19.33 10.40
N ASP A 302 -16.16 19.59 11.14
CA ASP A 302 -15.75 18.78 12.30
C ASP A 302 -16.01 19.44 13.68
N LEU A 303 -16.93 20.40 13.76
CA LEU A 303 -17.40 20.96 15.04
C LEU A 303 -18.93 20.98 15.10
N ASN A 304 -19.52 19.80 15.33
CA ASN A 304 -20.78 19.60 16.05
C ASN A 304 -20.87 18.16 16.57
#